data_AF-A0A5C9B7Q0-F1
#
_entry.id   AF-A0A5C9B7Q0-F1
#
_cell.length_a   1.000
_cell.length_b   1.000
_cell.length_c   1.000
_cell.angle_alpha   90.00
_cell.angle_beta   90.00
_cell.angle_gamma   90.00
#
_symmetry.space_group_name_H-M   'P 1'
#
loop_
_entity.id
_entity.type
_entity.pdbx_description
1 polymer ?
#
loop_
_entity_poly.entity_id
_entity_poly.type
_entity_poly.pdbx_seq_one_letter_code
_entity_poly.pdbx_strand_id
1 'polypeptide(L)'
;MREKEKARLAEIIEKVNALFEGELSDDDKLVYVNHALKGKLLESDILVQQASNNTKEQFSNSPDFANELMNAIMDALSAHTTMSKQALDSEKVCGGLKDILLGPARLYEALREQARP
;
A
#
# COMPACT_ATOMS: atom_id res chain seq x y z
N MET A 1 -2.13 17.38 18.05
CA MET A 1 -1.49 16.74 16.88
C MET A 1 -1.90 15.28 16.74
N ARG A 2 -1.66 14.40 17.73
CA ARG A 2 -2.03 12.96 17.68
C ARG A 2 -3.51 12.65 17.37
N GLU A 3 -4.45 13.42 17.90
CA GLU A 3 -5.89 13.14 17.67
C GLU A 3 -6.35 13.44 16.24
N LYS A 4 -5.85 14.52 15.63
CA LYS A 4 -6.14 14.85 14.22
C LYS A 4 -5.58 13.80 13.27
N GLU A 5 -4.42 13.25 13.60
CA GLU A 5 -3.75 12.21 12.81
C GLU A 5 -4.48 10.86 12.94
N LYS A 6 -4.94 10.51 14.14
CA LYS A 6 -5.83 9.35 14.37
C LYS A 6 -7.16 9.50 13.64
N ALA A 7 -7.79 10.67 13.70
CA ALA A 7 -9.06 10.93 13.01
C ALA A 7 -8.90 10.83 11.48
N ARG A 8 -7.81 11.38 10.93
CA ARG A 8 -7.48 11.23 9.50
C ARG A 8 -7.27 9.77 9.12
N LEU A 9 -6.58 8.99 9.97
CA LEU A 9 -6.35 7.57 9.71
C LEU A 9 -7.66 6.77 9.79
N ALA A 10 -8.55 7.07 10.74
CA ALA A 10 -9.87 6.45 10.86
C ALA A 10 -10.76 6.72 9.63
N GLU A 11 -10.78 7.96 9.14
CA GLU A 11 -11.53 8.31 7.92
C GLU A 11 -10.97 7.58 6.68
N ILE A 12 -9.65 7.40 6.60
CA ILE A 12 -9.02 6.60 5.54
C ILE A 12 -9.45 5.14 5.68
N ILE A 13 -9.38 4.55 6.88
CA ILE A 13 -9.80 3.15 7.12
C ILE A 13 -11.26 2.94 6.69
N GLU A 14 -12.16 3.81 7.12
CA GLU A 14 -13.59 3.70 6.79
C GLU A 14 -13.84 3.75 5.28
N LYS A 15 -13.24 4.73 4.59
CA LYS A 15 -13.40 4.87 3.13
C LYS A 15 -12.78 3.73 2.36
N VAL A 16 -11.62 3.22 2.80
CA VAL A 16 -10.97 2.09 2.15
C VAL A 16 -11.73 0.79 2.41
N ASN A 17 -12.28 0.61 3.62
CA ASN A 17 -13.12 -0.54 3.96
C ASN A 17 -14.37 -0.66 3.09
N ALA A 18 -14.96 0.46 2.69
CA ALA A 18 -16.12 0.49 1.81
C ALA A 18 -15.82 0.18 0.33
N LEU A 19 -14.55 0.18 -0.09
CA LEU A 19 -14.14 -0.01 -1.50
C LEU A 19 -13.80 -1.47 -1.84
N PHE A 20 -13.55 -2.31 -0.84
CA PHE A 20 -13.04 -3.67 -1.04
C PHE A 20 -13.92 -4.70 -0.31
N GLU A 21 -14.41 -5.69 -1.06
CA GLU A 21 -15.13 -6.86 -0.56
C GLU A 21 -14.17 -8.07 -0.38
N GLY A 22 -14.55 -9.05 0.45
CA GLY A 22 -13.77 -10.27 0.70
C GLY A 22 -13.05 -10.29 2.06
N GLU A 23 -12.27 -11.35 2.31
CA GLU A 23 -11.48 -11.54 3.53
C GLU A 23 -10.20 -10.67 3.51
N LEU A 24 -10.36 -9.36 3.60
CA LEU A 24 -9.26 -8.39 3.68
C LEU A 24 -9.29 -7.67 5.02
N SER A 25 -8.16 -7.66 5.72
CA SER A 25 -8.03 -6.90 6.97
C SER A 25 -7.92 -5.40 6.69
N ASP A 26 -8.20 -4.58 7.71
CA ASP A 26 -7.99 -3.13 7.66
C ASP A 26 -6.53 -2.78 7.33
N ASP A 27 -5.58 -3.59 7.83
CA ASP A 27 -4.15 -3.41 7.56
C ASP A 27 -3.80 -3.70 6.10
N ASP A 28 -4.35 -4.77 5.49
CA ASP A 28 -4.13 -5.08 4.07
C ASP A 28 -4.57 -3.91 3.18
N LYS A 29 -5.74 -3.37 3.49
CA LYS A 29 -6.35 -2.22 2.83
C LYS A 29 -5.52 -0.95 2.98
N LEU A 30 -5.02 -0.68 4.19
CA LEU A 30 -4.16 0.47 4.45
C LEU A 30 -2.81 0.35 3.75
N VAL A 31 -2.21 -0.84 3.72
CA VAL A 31 -0.95 -1.11 3.03
C VAL A 31 -1.12 -0.90 1.52
N TYR A 32 -2.22 -1.41 0.95
CA TYR A 32 -2.53 -1.23 -0.46
C TYR A 32 -2.61 0.26 -0.85
N VAL A 33 -3.40 1.05 -0.11
CA VAL A 33 -3.58 2.47 -0.44
C VAL A 33 -2.32 3.29 -0.17
N ASN A 34 -1.69 3.12 1.00
CA ASN A 34 -0.59 4.00 1.39
C ASN A 34 0.75 3.63 0.79
N HIS A 35 1.01 2.33 0.59
CA HIS A 35 2.33 1.85 0.16
C HIS A 35 2.33 1.38 -1.29
N ALA A 36 1.29 0.65 -1.74
CA ALA A 36 1.26 0.17 -3.11
C ALA A 36 0.85 1.26 -4.10
N LEU A 37 -0.22 2.02 -3.80
CA LEU A 37 -0.74 3.04 -4.72
C LEU A 37 -0.13 4.42 -4.49
N LYS A 38 -0.28 4.98 -3.29
CA LYS A 38 0.15 6.35 -3.02
C LYS A 38 1.66 6.55 -3.20
N GLY A 39 2.47 5.55 -2.83
CA GLY A 39 3.92 5.58 -3.07
C GLY A 39 4.25 5.83 -4.54
N LYS A 40 3.69 5.01 -5.44
CA LYS A 40 3.86 5.15 -6.89
C LYS A 40 3.34 6.48 -7.43
N LEU A 41 2.16 6.91 -7.01
CA LEU A 41 1.56 8.16 -7.48
C LEU A 41 2.38 9.39 -7.07
N LEU A 42 3.09 9.34 -5.94
CA LEU A 42 3.99 10.41 -5.51
C LEU A 42 5.28 10.50 -6.33
N GLU A 43 5.64 9.45 -7.08
CA GLU A 43 6.78 9.45 -8.00
C GLU A 43 6.44 10.05 -9.38
N SER A 44 5.15 10.34 -9.64
CA SER A 44 4.70 10.86 -10.93
C SER A 44 4.89 12.37 -11.03
N ASP A 45 5.87 12.80 -11.83
CA ASP A 45 6.12 14.21 -12.14
C ASP A 45 4.87 14.89 -12.75
N ILE A 46 4.07 14.14 -13.52
CA ILE A 46 2.82 14.63 -14.11
C ILE A 46 1.83 14.99 -12.98
N LEU A 47 1.65 14.11 -11.99
CA LEU A 47 0.75 14.39 -10.87
C LEU A 47 1.25 15.53 -9.99
N VAL A 48 2.56 15.65 -9.80
CA VAL A 48 3.16 16.80 -9.09
C VAL A 48 2.82 18.11 -9.82
N GLN A 49 3.00 18.15 -11.14
CA GLN A 49 2.65 19.33 -11.93
C GLN A 49 1.15 19.63 -11.88
N GLN A 50 0.30 18.62 -12.06
CA GLN A 50 -1.16 18.78 -12.00
C GLN A 50 -1.62 19.29 -10.63
N ALA A 51 -1.07 18.76 -9.54
CA ALA A 51 -1.41 19.18 -8.18
C ALA A 51 -0.92 20.60 -7.84
N SER A 52 0.22 21.02 -8.41
CA SER A 52 0.77 22.36 -8.19
C SER A 52 0.02 23.48 -8.92
N ASN A 53 -0.59 23.15 -10.08
CA ASN A 53 -1.17 24.14 -10.98
C ASN A 53 -2.70 24.17 -10.97
N ASN A 54 -3.36 23.22 -10.31
CA ASN A 54 -4.82 23.09 -10.32
C ASN A 54 -5.40 23.02 -8.91
N THR A 55 -6.68 23.37 -8.78
CA THR A 55 -7.43 23.08 -7.55
C THR A 55 -7.63 21.57 -7.39
N LYS A 56 -7.93 21.11 -6.18
CA LYS A 56 -8.18 19.69 -5.91
C LYS A 56 -9.32 19.11 -6.77
N GLU A 57 -10.37 19.87 -7.01
CA GLU A 57 -11.51 19.45 -7.84
C GLU A 57 -11.11 19.29 -9.31
N GLN A 58 -10.32 20.22 -9.84
CA GLN A 58 -9.77 20.11 -11.20
C GLN A 58 -8.79 18.94 -11.32
N PHE A 59 -7.92 18.74 -10.33
CA PHE A 59 -7.00 17.61 -10.27
C PHE A 59 -7.74 16.27 -10.28
N SER A 60 -8.77 16.12 -9.42
CA SER A 60 -9.53 14.88 -9.32
C SER A 60 -10.32 14.56 -10.58
N ASN A 61 -10.69 15.57 -11.37
CA ASN A 61 -11.38 15.41 -12.65
C ASN A 61 -10.43 15.34 -13.85
N SER A 62 -9.11 15.38 -13.63
CA SER A 62 -8.13 15.35 -14.72
C SER A 62 -7.97 13.94 -15.31
N PRO A 63 -7.86 13.80 -16.64
CA PRO A 63 -7.57 12.52 -17.27
C PRO A 63 -6.20 11.98 -16.85
N ASP A 64 -5.24 12.86 -16.57
CA ASP A 64 -3.90 12.49 -16.10
C ASP A 64 -3.98 11.75 -14.76
N PHE A 65 -4.75 12.25 -13.78
CA PHE A 65 -4.94 11.55 -12.51
C PHE A 65 -5.60 10.18 -12.69
N ALA A 66 -6.64 10.10 -13.52
CA ALA A 66 -7.32 8.83 -13.79
C ALA A 66 -6.37 7.79 -14.41
N ASN A 67 -5.55 8.20 -15.38
CA ASN A 67 -4.59 7.32 -16.05
C ASN A 67 -3.48 6.87 -15.10
N GLU A 68 -2.88 7.78 -14.34
CA GLU A 68 -1.81 7.46 -13.40
C GLU A 68 -2.31 6.56 -12.26
N LEU A 69 -3.54 6.79 -11.78
CA LEU A 69 -4.18 5.89 -10.80
C LEU A 69 -4.35 4.47 -11.36
N MET A 70 -4.85 4.35 -12.59
CA MET A 70 -5.01 3.04 -13.24
C MET A 70 -3.65 2.34 -13.45
N ASN A 71 -2.64 3.07 -13.90
CA ASN A 71 -1.29 2.55 -14.06
C ASN A 71 -0.71 2.06 -12.73
N ALA A 72 -0.87 2.84 -11.65
CA ALA A 72 -0.43 2.44 -10.32
C ALA A 72 -1.13 1.15 -9.83
N ILE A 73 -2.42 0.99 -10.11
CA ILE A 73 -3.18 -0.24 -9.80
C ILE A 73 -2.63 -1.44 -10.58
N MET A 74 -2.43 -1.29 -11.89
CA MET A 74 -1.88 -2.36 -12.74
C MET A 74 -0.48 -2.77 -12.31
N ASP A 75 0.37 -1.80 -12.01
CA ASP A 75 1.73 -2.04 -11.53
C ASP A 75 1.75 -2.75 -10.18
N ALA A 76 0.91 -2.32 -9.23
CA ALA A 76 0.79 -2.94 -7.92
C ALA A 76 0.40 -4.42 -8.05
N LEU A 77 -0.60 -4.71 -8.91
CA LEU A 77 -1.02 -6.08 -9.19
C LEU A 77 0.12 -6.90 -9.85
N SER A 78 0.77 -6.35 -10.86
CA SER A 78 1.86 -7.01 -11.61
C SER A 78 3.04 -7.35 -10.68
N ALA A 79 3.47 -6.38 -9.87
CA ALA A 79 4.57 -6.56 -8.92
C ALA A 79 4.21 -7.60 -7.86
N HIS A 80 3.02 -7.51 -7.25
CA HIS A 80 2.58 -8.46 -6.24
C HIS A 80 2.45 -9.89 -6.79
N THR A 81 1.86 -10.04 -7.98
CA THR A 81 1.74 -11.34 -8.65
C THR A 81 3.11 -11.94 -8.96
N THR A 82 4.02 -11.12 -9.51
CA THR A 82 5.38 -11.55 -9.85
C THR A 82 6.15 -12.00 -8.62
N MET A 83 6.18 -11.20 -7.56
CA MET A 83 6.89 -11.53 -6.33
C MET A 83 6.30 -12.78 -5.65
N SER A 84 4.97 -12.86 -5.55
CA SER A 84 4.28 -14.01 -4.94
C SER A 84 4.56 -15.29 -5.72
N LYS A 85 4.50 -15.24 -7.05
CA LYS A 85 4.84 -16.38 -7.89
C LYS A 85 6.28 -16.82 -7.71
N GLN A 86 7.23 -15.89 -7.69
CA GLN A 86 8.65 -16.23 -7.45
C GLN A 86 8.86 -16.87 -6.07
N ALA A 87 8.17 -16.39 -5.04
CA ALA A 87 8.26 -16.96 -3.70
C ALA A 87 7.66 -18.39 -3.64
N LEU A 88 6.57 -18.65 -4.36
CA LEU A 88 5.94 -19.97 -4.42
C LEU A 88 6.74 -20.97 -5.26
N ASP A 89 7.25 -20.53 -6.41
CA ASP A 89 7.90 -21.41 -7.39
C ASP A 89 9.39 -21.66 -7.09
N SER A 90 9.97 -20.98 -6.09
CA SER A 90 11.40 -21.06 -5.80
C SER A 90 11.70 -21.24 -4.31
N GLU A 91 12.19 -22.42 -3.93
CA GLU A 91 12.68 -22.70 -2.58
C GLU A 91 13.78 -21.74 -2.13
N LYS A 92 14.64 -21.29 -3.06
CA LYS A 92 15.68 -20.30 -2.78
C LYS A 92 15.08 -18.97 -2.35
N VAL A 93 14.06 -18.48 -3.07
CA VAL A 93 13.39 -17.21 -2.75
C VAL A 93 12.62 -17.34 -1.45
N CYS A 94 11.84 -18.41 -1.28
CA CYS A 94 11.10 -18.69 -0.05
C CYS A 94 12.02 -18.79 1.18
N GLY A 95 13.14 -19.51 1.05
CA GLY A 95 14.17 -19.61 2.08
C GLY A 95 14.79 -18.24 2.42
N GLY A 96 15.14 -17.45 1.41
CA GLY A 96 15.64 -16.09 1.62
C GLY A 96 14.64 -15.17 2.34
N LEU A 97 13.35 -15.25 2.01
CA LEU A 97 12.30 -14.50 2.72
C LEU A 97 12.22 -14.92 4.18
N LYS A 98 12.27 -16.22 4.48
CA LYS A 98 12.30 -16.72 5.84
C LYS A 98 13.49 -16.17 6.63
N ASP A 99 14.68 -16.16 6.05
CA ASP A 99 15.88 -15.65 6.71
C ASP A 99 15.78 -14.15 6.99
N ILE A 100 15.23 -13.36 6.06
CA ILE A 100 14.97 -11.92 6.25
C ILE A 100 13.94 -11.70 7.38
N LEU A 101 12.85 -12.48 7.38
CA LEU A 101 11.79 -12.39 8.37
C LEU A 101 12.29 -12.71 9.78
N LEU A 102 13.10 -13.76 9.93
CA LEU A 102 13.66 -14.18 11.21
C LEU A 102 14.91 -13.39 11.64
N GLY A 103 15.51 -12.62 10.73
CA GLY A 103 16.68 -11.78 10.99
C GLY A 103 16.33 -10.29 11.07
N PRO A 104 16.66 -9.49 10.03
CA PRO A 104 16.51 -8.03 10.07
C PRO A 104 15.08 -7.54 10.29
N ALA A 105 14.06 -8.29 9.85
CA ALA A 105 12.66 -7.90 10.07
C ALA A 105 12.10 -8.33 11.44
N ARG A 106 12.83 -9.15 12.21
CA ARG A 106 12.54 -9.49 13.61
C ARG A 106 11.11 -10.01 13.86
N LEU A 107 10.59 -10.84 12.96
CA LEU A 107 9.22 -11.36 13.02
C LEU A 107 8.97 -12.13 14.31
N TYR A 108 9.91 -12.99 14.72
CA TYR A 108 9.75 -13.81 15.92
C TYR A 108 9.62 -12.95 17.18
N GLU A 109 10.45 -11.91 17.32
CA GLU A 109 10.42 -10.99 18.44
C GLU A 109 9.11 -10.20 18.48
N ALA A 110 8.66 -9.69 17.33
CA ALA A 110 7.39 -8.97 17.23
C ALA A 110 6.20 -9.86 17.65
N LEU A 111 6.16 -11.11 17.17
CA LEU A 111 5.13 -12.09 17.57
C LEU A 111 5.19 -12.39 19.08
N ARG A 112 6.39 -12.49 19.65
CA ARG A 112 6.56 -12.68 21.10
C ARG A 112 6.11 -11.49 21.93
N GLU A 113 6.31 -10.26 21.43
CA GLU A 113 5.83 -9.05 22.09
C GLU A 113 4.30 -8.98 22.04
N GLN A 114 3.68 -9.32 20.91
CA GLN A 114 2.22 -9.36 20.78
C GLN A 114 1.56 -10.43 21.68
N ALA A 115 2.25 -11.55 21.92
CA ALA A 115 1.76 -12.60 22.80
C ALA A 115 1.92 -12.29 24.31
N ARG A 116 2.55 -11.17 24.69
CA ARG A 116 2.64 -10.76 26.10
C ARG A 116 1.31 -10.13 26.55
N PRO A 117 0.82 -10.46 27.76
CA PRO A 117 -0.40 -9.90 28.31
C PRO A 117 -0.28 -8.41 28.64
#